data_AF-A0A6P1AKM7-F1
#
_entry.id   AF-A0A6P1AKM7-F1
#
_cell.length_a   1.000
_cell.length_b   1.000
_cell.length_c   1.000
_cell.angle_alpha   90.00
_cell.angle_beta   90.00
_cell.angle_gamma   90.00
#
_symmetry.space_group_name_H-M   'P 1'
#
loop_
_entity.id
_entity.type
_entity.pdbx_description
1 polymer ?
#
loop_
_entity_poly.entity_id
_entity_poly.type
_entity_poly.pdbx_seq_one_letter_code
_entity_poly.pdbx_strand_id
1 'polypeptide(L)'
;LKLNKEAKLHIEGRETSIDKMILEHLSDPMKHLINNALTHGIEPQQVRLAAGKPAAGQITIRAFHQGNQTVISVSDDGAGIDPERVKNKAVGIGLITKRQAANLSDIEVYELLFHAGFSTKDKADDFAGRGVGMDVVRTSIREIRGTVTIDSTLGKGTTFTIRLPLTLSICKALCCISNKNRIAFPMDGVEDMLDVPHSEIQTTSDGNHCIRWRDRQLNFQPLCELLTYNRQIGRSQHYAGKREDDLISIVILRSAGSLLAIQVDQVLGEQEIVIKQLSGPVPKPPGIAGATVLGDGRVMAIADVLELIDISQGRIRKDGANILWRKDTTNATPEPSTVKSEPLVLIVDDSITVRELLSITFTKSGYRVEQARDGHEAWEKLSSGLPSDIVFCDIEMPRMDGLELLSRMQKDEELSSIPIAMLTSRGADRHRQVAAQLGASGYFTKPYLEEALLDAAQRMIKGEVLLPNSTRKSKPQPIPTEPPTLIQEVRPKSEIKVLIVDDSVVVRELLSATFKKAGYQVEQARDGQDAWEKLNSDLGFDIVFCDIEMPRMDGLKLLSQLQEDEKLSQVPVAMITSRGAKKHQQKAADKGAKGYFVKPYKEPELLDAAERMLKGEVLLKAEAI
;
A
#
# COMPACT_ATOMS: atom_id res chain seq x y z
N LEU A 1 -32.29 -20.55 31.97
CA LEU A 1 -33.60 -21.15 32.29
C LEU A 1 -34.48 -21.53 31.07
N LYS A 2 -33.99 -21.47 29.82
CA LYS A 2 -34.78 -21.86 28.62
C LYS A 2 -34.56 -23.31 28.10
N LEU A 3 -33.53 -24.02 28.60
CA LEU A 3 -33.14 -25.35 28.08
C LEU A 3 -33.47 -26.52 29.03
N ASN A 4 -34.01 -26.29 30.24
CA ASN A 4 -34.27 -27.31 31.27
C ASN A 4 -33.13 -28.33 31.48
N LYS A 5 -31.87 -27.87 31.34
CA LYS A 5 -30.66 -28.63 31.63
C LYS A 5 -29.92 -27.95 32.77
N GLU A 6 -29.38 -28.76 33.68
CA GLU A 6 -28.53 -28.31 34.77
C GLU A 6 -27.08 -28.65 34.44
N ALA A 7 -26.17 -27.66 34.55
CA ALA A 7 -24.75 -27.85 34.29
C ALA A 7 -23.90 -27.04 35.27
N LYS A 8 -22.78 -27.62 35.70
CA LYS A 8 -21.78 -26.98 36.55
C LYS A 8 -20.57 -26.58 35.71
N LEU A 9 -20.15 -25.33 35.84
CA LEU A 9 -18.95 -24.81 35.18
C LEU A 9 -17.75 -24.91 36.13
N HIS A 10 -16.73 -25.65 35.72
CA HIS A 10 -15.44 -25.72 36.39
C HIS A 10 -14.38 -24.98 35.56
N ILE A 11 -13.57 -24.15 36.20
CA ILE A 11 -12.53 -23.35 35.53
C ILE A 11 -11.22 -23.57 36.25
N GLU A 12 -10.22 -24.07 35.52
CA GLU A 12 -8.86 -24.29 35.97
C GLU A 12 -7.90 -23.39 35.17
N GLY A 13 -6.82 -22.91 35.81
CA GLY A 13 -5.82 -22.07 35.14
C GLY A 13 -6.23 -20.60 34.95
N ARG A 14 -6.96 -20.03 35.92
CA ARG A 14 -7.47 -18.64 35.88
C ARG A 14 -6.35 -17.58 35.82
N GLU A 15 -5.17 -17.97 36.28
CA GLU A 15 -3.93 -17.20 36.32
C GLU A 15 -3.16 -17.21 34.98
N THR A 16 -3.58 -18.01 34.00
CA THR A 16 -2.93 -18.08 32.68
C THR A 16 -3.05 -16.74 31.98
N SER A 17 -1.90 -16.12 31.69
CA SER A 17 -1.85 -14.81 31.02
C SER A 17 -2.03 -14.98 29.52
N ILE A 18 -2.88 -14.16 28.92
CA ILE A 18 -3.17 -14.18 27.49
C ILE A 18 -3.03 -12.76 26.94
N ASP A 19 -2.45 -12.63 25.74
CA ASP A 19 -2.33 -11.36 25.04
C ASP A 19 -3.71 -10.71 24.86
N LYS A 20 -3.79 -9.40 25.06
CA LYS A 20 -5.06 -8.65 24.99
C LYS A 20 -5.72 -8.76 23.61
N MET A 21 -4.95 -8.73 22.53
CA MET A 21 -5.46 -8.88 21.17
C MET A 21 -6.06 -10.28 20.97
N ILE A 22 -5.38 -11.31 21.46
CA ILE A 22 -5.89 -12.69 21.44
C ILE A 22 -7.21 -12.77 22.22
N LEU A 23 -7.27 -12.17 23.42
CA LEU A 23 -8.45 -12.20 24.28
C LEU A 23 -9.70 -11.58 23.61
N GLU A 24 -9.52 -10.47 22.88
CA GLU A 24 -10.59 -9.78 22.16
C GLU A 24 -11.21 -10.69 21.08
N HIS A 25 -10.38 -11.42 20.32
CA HIS A 25 -10.84 -12.37 19.29
C HIS A 25 -11.36 -13.70 19.86
N LEU A 26 -10.92 -14.11 21.05
CA LEU A 26 -11.28 -15.40 21.65
C LEU A 26 -12.66 -15.39 22.35
N SER A 27 -13.18 -14.21 22.70
CA SER A 27 -14.43 -14.03 23.44
C SER A 27 -15.63 -14.74 22.78
N ASP A 28 -15.81 -14.55 21.47
CA ASP A 28 -16.95 -15.11 20.75
C ASP A 28 -16.81 -16.61 20.45
N PRO A 29 -15.65 -17.13 19.98
CA PRO A 29 -15.38 -18.56 19.90
C PRO A 29 -15.65 -19.31 21.21
N MET A 30 -15.20 -18.77 22.35
CA MET A 30 -15.40 -19.40 23.66
C MET A 30 -16.87 -19.47 24.06
N LYS A 31 -17.62 -18.37 23.89
CA LYS A 31 -19.07 -18.38 24.12
C LYS A 31 -19.76 -19.42 23.26
N HIS A 32 -19.34 -19.56 22.00
CA HIS A 32 -19.92 -20.54 21.08
C HIS A 32 -19.67 -21.98 21.54
N LEU A 33 -18.44 -22.32 21.92
CA LEU A 33 -18.10 -23.66 22.43
C LEU A 33 -18.87 -24.01 23.71
N ILE A 34 -18.97 -23.06 24.65
CA ILE A 34 -19.74 -23.24 25.89
C ILE A 34 -21.23 -23.41 25.59
N ASN A 35 -21.77 -22.61 24.66
CA ASN A 35 -23.16 -22.75 24.25
C ASN A 35 -23.40 -24.11 23.60
N ASN A 36 -22.49 -24.60 22.75
CA ASN A 36 -22.61 -25.92 22.13
C ASN A 36 -22.58 -27.04 23.16
N ALA A 37 -21.72 -26.94 24.19
CA ALA A 37 -21.74 -27.87 25.30
C ALA A 37 -23.11 -27.88 26.01
N LEU A 38 -23.71 -26.72 26.27
CA LEU A 38 -25.03 -26.63 26.92
C LEU A 38 -26.20 -27.10 26.04
N THR A 39 -26.21 -26.72 24.77
CA THR A 39 -27.34 -26.98 23.86
C THR A 39 -27.29 -28.38 23.27
N HIS A 40 -26.09 -28.85 22.89
CA HIS A 40 -25.90 -30.09 22.15
C HIS A 40 -25.11 -31.16 22.91
N GLY A 41 -24.10 -30.78 23.70
CA GLY A 41 -23.28 -31.72 24.45
C GLY A 41 -24.05 -32.38 25.59
N ILE A 42 -24.49 -31.58 26.56
CA ILE A 42 -25.17 -32.05 27.77
C ILE A 42 -26.56 -32.59 27.43
N GLU A 43 -26.81 -33.84 27.81
CA GLU A 43 -28.09 -34.52 27.63
C GLU A 43 -29.13 -34.06 28.67
N PRO A 44 -30.45 -34.21 28.40
CA PRO A 44 -31.48 -33.99 29.42
C PRO A 44 -31.31 -34.90 30.64
N GLN A 45 -31.74 -34.43 31.82
CA GLN A 45 -31.54 -35.12 33.10
C GLN A 45 -32.00 -36.58 33.10
N GLN A 46 -33.16 -36.87 32.48
CA GLN A 46 -33.70 -38.24 32.39
C GLN A 46 -32.77 -39.18 31.62
N VAL A 47 -32.19 -38.71 30.51
CA VAL A 47 -31.26 -39.49 29.68
C VAL A 47 -29.94 -39.70 30.41
N ARG A 48 -29.44 -38.68 31.14
CA ARG A 48 -28.21 -38.79 31.94
C ARG A 48 -28.34 -39.83 33.05
N LEU A 49 -29.44 -39.80 33.80
CA LEU A 49 -29.68 -40.77 34.88
C LEU A 49 -29.82 -42.20 34.32
N ALA A 50 -30.48 -42.37 33.17
CA ALA A 50 -30.57 -43.67 32.51
C ALA A 50 -29.20 -44.19 32.02
N ALA A 51 -28.30 -43.30 31.63
CA ALA A 51 -26.92 -43.61 31.25
C ALA A 51 -25.95 -43.74 32.46
N GLY A 52 -26.45 -43.65 33.69
CA GLY A 52 -25.64 -43.75 34.92
C GLY A 52 -24.80 -42.51 35.24
N LYS A 53 -25.09 -41.36 34.62
CA LYS A 53 -24.39 -40.09 34.84
C LYS A 53 -25.10 -39.22 35.90
N PRO A 54 -24.38 -38.27 36.53
CA PRO A 54 -25.01 -37.29 37.42
C PRO A 54 -26.07 -36.46 36.71
N ALA A 55 -27.12 -36.06 37.45
CA ALA A 55 -28.22 -35.24 36.94
C ALA A 55 -27.75 -33.90 36.34
N ALA A 56 -26.77 -33.26 36.99
CA ALA A 56 -26.13 -32.05 36.48
C ALA A 56 -24.93 -32.43 35.60
N GLY A 57 -24.86 -31.85 34.39
CA GLY A 57 -23.70 -31.95 33.51
C GLY A 57 -22.50 -31.19 34.04
N GLN A 58 -21.31 -31.53 33.56
CA GLN A 58 -20.07 -30.83 33.89
C GLN A 58 -19.45 -30.24 32.63
N ILE A 59 -19.16 -28.94 32.66
CA ILE A 59 -18.37 -28.25 31.65
C ILE A 59 -17.08 -27.77 32.32
N THR A 60 -15.94 -28.20 31.81
CA THR A 60 -14.62 -27.86 32.35
C THR A 60 -13.86 -27.02 31.34
N ILE A 61 -13.41 -25.84 31.76
CA ILE A 61 -12.49 -24.98 31.01
C ILE A 61 -11.13 -25.05 31.68
N ARG A 62 -10.09 -25.46 30.96
CA ARG A 62 -8.70 -25.43 31.45
C ARG A 62 -7.85 -24.59 30.53
N ALA A 63 -7.11 -23.64 31.09
CA ALA A 63 -6.07 -22.90 30.37
C ALA A 63 -4.72 -23.19 31.01
N PHE A 64 -3.69 -23.42 30.20
CA PHE A 64 -2.32 -23.58 30.68
C PHE A 64 -1.33 -23.29 29.55
N HIS A 65 -0.07 -23.03 29.91
CA HIS A 65 1.01 -22.91 28.93
C HIS A 65 1.69 -24.26 28.71
N GLN A 66 1.90 -24.63 27.46
CA GLN A 66 2.63 -25.82 27.04
C GLN A 66 3.69 -25.39 26.01
N GLY A 67 4.95 -25.28 26.43
CA GLY A 67 6.02 -24.76 25.58
C GLY A 67 5.79 -23.28 25.22
N ASN A 68 5.84 -22.94 23.92
CA ASN A 68 5.54 -21.59 23.43
C ASN A 68 4.05 -21.35 23.13
N GLN A 69 3.17 -22.27 23.53
CA GLN A 69 1.74 -22.21 23.23
C GLN A 69 0.91 -22.06 24.49
N THR A 70 -0.15 -21.26 24.40
CA THR A 70 -1.27 -21.27 25.33
C THR A 70 -2.28 -22.29 24.86
N VAL A 71 -2.55 -23.29 25.69
CA VAL A 71 -3.53 -24.35 25.42
C VAL A 71 -4.77 -24.07 26.26
N ILE A 72 -5.91 -24.01 25.59
CA ILE A 72 -7.22 -23.80 26.21
C ILE A 72 -8.10 -24.98 25.81
N SER A 73 -8.57 -25.75 26.79
CA SER A 73 -9.49 -26.86 26.58
C SER A 73 -10.87 -26.52 27.13
N VAL A 74 -11.90 -26.82 26.35
CA VAL A 74 -13.31 -26.74 26.73
C VAL A 74 -13.89 -28.14 26.61
N SER A 75 -14.18 -28.75 27.75
CA SER A 75 -14.62 -30.15 27.85
C SER A 75 -16.02 -30.23 28.44
N ASP A 76 -16.86 -31.11 27.92
CA ASP A 76 -18.15 -31.48 28.46
C ASP A 76 -18.26 -33.00 28.68
N ASP A 77 -19.06 -33.43 29.65
CA ASP A 77 -19.32 -34.84 29.95
C ASP A 77 -20.63 -35.37 29.30
N GLY A 78 -20.98 -34.77 28.15
CA GLY A 78 -22.22 -34.99 27.44
C GLY A 78 -22.31 -36.31 26.66
N ALA A 79 -23.20 -36.33 25.67
CA ALA A 79 -23.41 -37.51 24.81
C ALA A 79 -22.20 -37.88 23.94
N GLY A 80 -21.26 -36.95 23.76
CA GLY A 80 -20.24 -37.06 22.72
C GLY A 80 -20.80 -36.87 21.31
N ILE A 81 -19.92 -36.94 20.32
CA ILE A 81 -20.27 -36.80 18.91
C ILE A 81 -20.27 -38.20 18.30
N ASP A 82 -21.35 -38.55 17.60
CA ASP A 82 -21.48 -39.81 16.87
C ASP A 82 -20.78 -39.71 15.50
N PRO A 83 -19.66 -40.42 15.27
CA PRO A 83 -18.92 -40.35 14.01
C PRO A 83 -19.74 -40.86 12.82
N GLU A 84 -20.56 -41.90 13.01
CA GLU A 84 -21.36 -42.49 11.93
C GLU A 84 -22.46 -41.52 11.48
N ARG A 85 -23.06 -40.78 12.43
CA ARG A 85 -24.02 -39.73 12.09
C ARG A 85 -23.38 -38.60 11.29
N VAL A 86 -22.16 -38.20 11.65
CA VAL A 86 -21.40 -37.16 10.92
C VAL A 86 -21.05 -37.63 9.51
N LYS A 87 -20.54 -38.87 9.35
CA LYS A 87 -20.24 -39.48 8.05
C LYS A 87 -21.48 -39.53 7.15
N ASN A 88 -22.60 -40.03 7.66
CA ASN A 88 -23.84 -40.15 6.90
C ASN A 88 -24.35 -38.78 6.42
N LYS A 89 -24.25 -37.76 7.29
CA LYS A 89 -24.64 -36.39 6.93
C LYS A 89 -23.69 -35.78 5.90
N ALA A 90 -22.38 -35.99 6.04
CA ALA A 90 -21.37 -35.54 5.08
C ALA A 90 -21.55 -36.15 3.69
N VAL A 91 -21.92 -37.43 3.62
CA VAL A 91 -22.29 -38.09 2.36
C VAL A 91 -23.59 -37.50 1.80
N GLY A 92 -24.60 -37.28 2.66
CA GLY A 92 -25.91 -36.77 2.24
C GLY A 92 -25.86 -35.38 1.61
N ILE A 93 -24.95 -34.51 2.07
CA ILE A 93 -24.74 -33.17 1.49
C ILE A 93 -23.72 -33.15 0.34
N GLY A 94 -23.17 -34.31 -0.04
CA GLY A 94 -22.19 -34.43 -1.12
C GLY A 94 -20.76 -33.97 -0.78
N LEU A 95 -20.43 -33.82 0.50
CA LEU A 95 -19.10 -33.39 0.95
C LEU A 95 -18.04 -34.47 0.74
N ILE A 96 -18.41 -35.73 1.00
CA ILE A 96 -17.55 -36.90 0.85
C ILE A 96 -18.32 -38.02 0.16
N THR A 97 -17.62 -38.90 -0.56
CA THR A 97 -18.22 -40.10 -1.13
C THR A 97 -18.38 -41.20 -0.07
N LYS A 98 -19.31 -42.14 -0.28
CA LYS A 98 -19.47 -43.32 0.59
C LYS A 98 -18.18 -44.12 0.75
N ARG A 99 -17.37 -44.19 -0.32
CA ARG A 99 -16.07 -44.88 -0.32
C ARG A 99 -15.04 -44.17 0.54
N GLN A 100 -15.02 -42.83 0.51
CA GLN A 100 -14.16 -42.03 1.38
C GLN A 100 -14.61 -42.13 2.84
N ALA A 101 -15.91 -42.05 3.12
CA ALA A 101 -16.46 -42.15 4.47
C ALA A 101 -16.07 -43.45 5.21
N ALA A 102 -15.94 -44.56 4.48
CA ALA A 102 -15.53 -45.86 5.03
C ALA A 102 -14.06 -45.91 5.49
N ASN A 103 -13.21 -45.04 4.96
CA ASN A 103 -11.77 -45.04 5.22
C ASN A 103 -11.30 -43.95 6.20
N LEU A 104 -12.19 -43.06 6.64
CA LEU A 104 -11.84 -41.97 7.56
C LEU A 104 -11.78 -42.47 9.01
N SER A 105 -10.74 -42.03 9.72
CA SER A 105 -10.65 -42.15 11.17
C SER A 105 -11.60 -41.19 11.89
N ASP A 106 -11.92 -41.47 13.15
CA ASP A 106 -12.84 -40.62 13.94
C ASP A 106 -12.36 -39.17 14.04
N ILE A 107 -11.05 -38.94 14.13
CA ILE A 107 -10.44 -37.59 14.16
C ILE A 107 -10.71 -36.86 12.83
N GLU A 108 -10.52 -37.52 11.69
CA GLU A 108 -10.77 -36.94 10.38
C GLU A 108 -12.28 -36.73 10.13
N VAL A 109 -13.14 -37.53 10.75
CA VAL A 109 -14.59 -37.31 10.72
C VAL A 109 -14.97 -36.04 11.47
N TYR A 110 -14.36 -35.77 12.63
CA TYR A 110 -14.62 -34.54 13.38
C TYR A 110 -14.11 -33.30 12.66
N GLU A 111 -13.07 -33.40 11.84
CA GLU A 111 -12.62 -32.31 10.98
C GLU A 111 -13.72 -31.80 10.03
N LEU A 112 -14.63 -32.67 9.60
CA LEU A 112 -15.77 -32.31 8.73
C LEU A 112 -16.76 -31.36 9.41
N LEU A 113 -16.82 -31.35 10.75
CA LEU A 113 -17.71 -30.46 11.51
C LEU A 113 -17.37 -28.98 11.32
N PHE A 114 -16.13 -28.69 10.94
CA PHE A 114 -15.67 -27.33 10.69
C PHE A 114 -15.88 -26.87 9.24
N HIS A 115 -16.49 -27.69 8.38
CA HIS A 115 -16.76 -27.31 7.00
C HIS A 115 -17.90 -26.28 6.94
N ALA A 116 -17.76 -25.28 6.07
CA ALA A 116 -18.78 -24.25 5.89
C ALA A 116 -20.13 -24.88 5.52
N GLY A 117 -21.20 -24.46 6.21
CA GLY A 117 -22.55 -25.01 6.03
C GLY A 117 -22.80 -26.39 6.66
N PHE A 118 -21.82 -26.97 7.36
CA PHE A 118 -22.00 -28.22 8.10
C PHE A 118 -22.65 -27.95 9.46
N SER A 119 -23.92 -28.35 9.61
CA SER A 119 -24.61 -28.36 10.90
C SER A 119 -25.22 -29.73 11.15
N THR A 120 -25.13 -30.23 12.37
CA THR A 120 -25.69 -31.54 12.74
C THR A 120 -27.21 -31.53 12.93
N LYS A 121 -27.87 -30.36 12.89
CA LYS A 121 -29.35 -30.22 12.97
C LYS A 121 -30.02 -30.13 11.60
N ASP A 122 -31.27 -30.60 11.52
CA ASP A 122 -32.12 -30.55 10.31
C ASP A 122 -33.12 -29.37 10.32
N LYS A 123 -33.14 -28.57 11.40
CA LYS A 123 -33.90 -27.31 11.50
C LYS A 123 -33.07 -26.23 12.20
N ALA A 124 -33.15 -25.01 11.68
CA ALA A 124 -32.57 -23.82 12.31
C ALA A 124 -33.31 -23.53 13.63
N ASP A 125 -32.58 -23.51 14.74
CA ASP A 125 -33.12 -23.08 16.04
C ASP A 125 -33.08 -21.56 16.13
N ASP A 126 -34.13 -20.96 16.71
CA ASP A 126 -34.25 -19.52 16.99
C ASP A 126 -33.16 -18.96 17.94
N PHE A 127 -32.33 -19.84 18.54
CA PHE A 127 -31.15 -19.45 19.33
C PHE A 127 -29.89 -19.22 18.47
N ALA A 128 -29.92 -19.58 17.18
CA ALA A 128 -28.83 -19.43 16.23
C ALA A 128 -29.05 -18.22 15.29
N GLY A 129 -29.62 -17.13 15.83
CA GLY A 129 -29.85 -15.88 15.11
C GLY A 129 -28.56 -15.14 14.75
N ARG A 130 -27.78 -15.71 13.82
CA ARG A 130 -26.77 -15.09 12.94
C ARG A 130 -25.97 -16.09 12.10
N GLY A 131 -26.26 -17.40 12.16
CA GLY A 131 -25.54 -18.38 11.33
C GLY A 131 -24.07 -18.55 11.71
N VAL A 132 -23.78 -18.63 13.02
CA VAL A 132 -22.42 -18.90 13.51
C VAL A 132 -22.26 -20.41 13.61
N GLY A 133 -21.64 -21.03 12.61
CA GLY A 133 -21.26 -22.44 12.65
C GLY A 133 -19.88 -22.65 13.29
N MET A 134 -19.49 -23.91 13.40
CA MET A 134 -18.15 -24.29 13.87
C MET A 134 -17.05 -23.85 12.88
N ASP A 135 -17.41 -23.57 11.63
CA ASP A 135 -16.59 -22.91 10.61
C ASP A 135 -16.15 -21.50 11.00
N VAL A 136 -17.05 -20.71 11.62
CA VAL A 136 -16.74 -19.37 12.14
C VAL A 136 -15.75 -19.48 13.30
N VAL A 137 -15.96 -20.43 14.22
CA VAL A 137 -15.03 -20.68 15.33
C VAL A 137 -13.63 -21.00 14.80
N ARG A 138 -13.51 -21.89 13.81
CA ARG A 138 -12.22 -22.21 13.18
C ARG A 138 -11.60 -21.00 12.49
N THR A 139 -12.40 -20.22 11.78
CA THR A 139 -11.91 -19.02 11.08
C THR A 139 -11.37 -18.00 12.07
N SER A 140 -12.12 -17.66 13.11
CA SER A 140 -11.69 -16.71 14.15
C SER A 140 -10.45 -17.18 14.91
N ILE A 141 -10.34 -18.49 15.19
CA ILE A 141 -9.13 -19.05 15.84
C ILE A 141 -7.94 -19.03 14.87
N ARG A 142 -8.14 -19.28 13.58
CA ARG A 142 -7.07 -19.19 12.56
C ARG A 142 -6.58 -17.75 12.34
N GLU A 143 -7.45 -16.75 12.43
CA GLU A 143 -7.07 -15.32 12.33
C GLU A 143 -6.02 -14.92 13.36
N ILE A 144 -6.10 -15.48 14.57
CA ILE A 144 -5.11 -15.31 15.64
C ILE A 144 -3.98 -16.35 15.62
N ARG A 145 -3.78 -17.03 14.47
CA ARG A 145 -2.77 -18.08 14.26
C ARG A 145 -2.90 -19.25 15.23
N GLY A 146 -4.11 -19.50 15.69
CA GLY A 146 -4.45 -20.64 16.51
C GLY A 146 -4.88 -21.85 15.71
N THR A 147 -4.92 -22.99 16.39
CA THR A 147 -5.53 -24.22 15.87
C THR A 147 -6.57 -24.73 16.86
N VAL A 148 -7.63 -25.34 16.36
CA VAL A 148 -8.66 -25.98 17.19
C VAL A 148 -8.85 -27.43 16.75
N THR A 149 -8.83 -28.35 17.71
CA THR A 149 -9.04 -29.79 17.50
C THR A 149 -10.18 -30.30 18.37
N ILE A 150 -10.81 -31.39 17.94
CA ILE A 150 -11.91 -32.03 18.66
C ILE A 150 -11.49 -33.44 19.05
N ASP A 151 -11.65 -33.77 20.32
CA ASP A 151 -11.60 -35.14 20.81
C ASP A 151 -12.97 -35.47 21.42
N SER A 152 -13.63 -36.52 20.95
CA SER A 152 -14.96 -36.89 21.45
C SER A 152 -15.10 -38.39 21.51
N THR A 153 -15.72 -38.86 22.59
CA THR A 153 -16.04 -40.27 22.78
C THR A 153 -17.52 -40.40 23.12
N LEU A 154 -18.21 -41.25 22.37
CA LEU A 154 -19.64 -41.45 22.50
C LEU A 154 -19.98 -41.90 23.94
N GLY A 155 -20.96 -41.24 24.54
CA GLY A 155 -21.40 -41.47 25.92
C GLY A 155 -20.48 -40.91 27.01
N LYS A 156 -19.29 -40.39 26.69
CA LYS A 156 -18.36 -39.81 27.67
C LYS A 156 -18.24 -38.29 27.57
N GLY A 157 -18.43 -37.73 26.37
CA GLY A 157 -18.44 -36.30 26.15
C GLY A 157 -17.48 -35.83 25.07
N THR A 158 -17.27 -34.52 25.00
CA THR A 158 -16.46 -33.86 23.95
C THR A 158 -15.48 -32.87 24.57
N THR A 159 -14.29 -32.80 24.00
CA THR A 159 -13.25 -31.84 24.37
C THR A 159 -12.76 -31.10 23.14
N PHE A 160 -12.98 -29.79 23.14
CA PHE A 160 -12.39 -28.88 22.18
C PHE A 160 -11.06 -28.37 22.74
N THR A 161 -9.98 -28.51 21.98
CA THR A 161 -8.66 -28.00 22.37
C THR A 161 -8.23 -26.91 21.42
N ILE A 162 -8.06 -25.70 21.93
CA ILE A 162 -7.54 -24.53 21.23
C ILE A 162 -6.06 -24.38 21.61
N ARG A 163 -5.19 -24.29 20.61
CA ARG A 163 -3.78 -23.96 20.79
C ARG A 163 -3.50 -22.60 20.16
N LEU A 164 -2.95 -21.69 20.96
CA LEU A 164 -2.65 -20.32 20.58
C LEU A 164 -1.16 -20.06 20.83
N PRO A 165 -0.49 -19.22 20.03
CA PRO A 165 0.87 -18.77 20.35
C PRO A 165 0.87 -17.97 21.66
N LEU A 166 1.89 -18.17 22.51
CA LEU A 166 2.04 -17.51 23.83
C LEU A 166 2.14 -15.99 23.70
N THR A 167 2.84 -15.51 22.67
CA THR A 167 2.96 -14.09 22.34
C THR A 167 2.89 -13.93 20.81
N LEU A 168 2.21 -12.88 20.35
CA LEU A 168 2.24 -12.46 18.94
C LEU A 168 3.43 -11.52 18.65
N SER A 169 4.26 -11.25 19.67
CA SER A 169 5.20 -10.14 19.63
C SER A 169 6.50 -10.43 18.88
N ILE A 170 7.02 -11.66 18.86
CA ILE A 170 8.26 -12.00 18.16
C ILE A 170 8.22 -13.47 17.70
N CYS A 171 8.43 -13.72 16.41
CA CYS A 171 8.59 -15.07 15.85
C CYS A 171 9.84 -15.13 14.97
N LYS A 172 10.44 -16.31 14.83
CA LYS A 172 11.53 -16.52 13.87
C LYS A 172 10.96 -16.73 12.48
N ALA A 173 11.52 -16.04 11.49
CA ALA A 173 11.17 -16.19 10.11
C ALA A 173 12.42 -16.27 9.23
N LEU A 174 12.33 -17.07 8.18
CA LEU A 174 13.30 -17.10 7.12
C LEU A 174 13.05 -15.92 6.17
N CYS A 175 13.99 -15.01 6.08
CA CYS A 175 13.93 -13.86 5.19
C CYS A 175 14.49 -14.23 3.82
N CYS A 176 13.70 -13.96 2.78
CA CYS A 176 14.06 -14.20 1.39
C CYS A 176 13.83 -12.96 0.53
N ILE A 177 14.46 -12.94 -0.64
CA ILE A 177 14.14 -12.03 -1.73
C ILE A 177 13.39 -12.84 -2.79
N SER A 178 12.26 -12.31 -3.26
CA SER A 178 11.53 -12.88 -4.40
C SER A 178 10.98 -11.76 -5.25
N ASN A 179 11.25 -11.82 -6.55
CA ASN A 179 10.98 -10.75 -7.51
C ASN A 179 11.45 -9.38 -6.99
N LYS A 180 12.68 -9.33 -6.43
CA LYS A 180 13.31 -8.15 -5.80
C LYS A 180 12.59 -7.56 -4.57
N ASN A 181 11.57 -8.23 -4.05
CA ASN A 181 10.88 -7.83 -2.84
C ASN A 181 11.28 -8.75 -1.68
N ARG A 182 11.37 -8.17 -0.48
CA ARG A 182 11.64 -8.95 0.74
C ARG A 182 10.37 -9.62 1.22
N ILE A 183 10.45 -10.91 1.48
CA ILE A 183 9.37 -11.69 2.06
C ILE A 183 9.93 -12.58 3.18
N ALA A 184 9.17 -12.74 4.25
CA ALA A 184 9.51 -13.62 5.35
C ALA A 184 8.59 -14.85 5.37
N PHE A 185 9.16 -16.02 5.63
CA PHE A 185 8.41 -17.26 5.88
C PHE A 185 8.54 -17.62 7.36
N PRO A 186 7.45 -17.74 8.13
CA PRO A 186 7.53 -18.21 9.51
C PRO A 186 8.25 -19.56 9.57
N MET A 187 9.22 -19.69 10.48
CA MET A 187 10.07 -20.88 10.53
C MET A 187 9.27 -22.16 10.81
N ASP A 188 8.13 -22.06 11.52
CA ASP A 188 7.23 -23.19 11.78
C ASP A 188 6.72 -23.88 10.50
N GLY A 189 6.69 -23.14 9.37
CA GLY A 189 6.29 -23.64 8.07
C GLY A 189 7.44 -23.94 7.11
N VAL A 190 8.70 -23.75 7.51
CA VAL A 190 9.89 -24.02 6.70
C VAL A 190 10.50 -25.35 7.14
N GLU A 191 10.65 -26.30 6.21
CA GLU A 191 11.24 -27.61 6.46
C GLU A 191 12.72 -27.65 6.10
N ASP A 192 13.11 -27.03 4.99
CA ASP A 192 14.48 -27.09 4.45
C ASP A 192 14.77 -25.95 3.46
N MET A 193 16.05 -25.73 3.17
CA MET A 193 16.53 -24.78 2.16
C MET A 193 17.66 -25.41 1.35
N LEU A 194 17.60 -25.24 0.02
CA LEU A 194 18.55 -25.84 -0.91
C LEU A 194 18.92 -24.82 -1.98
N ASP A 195 20.19 -24.76 -2.32
CA ASP A 195 20.65 -24.16 -3.57
C ASP A 195 20.95 -25.31 -4.53
N VAL A 196 20.20 -25.41 -5.62
CA VAL A 196 20.37 -26.49 -6.61
C VAL A 196 20.66 -25.91 -7.99
N PRO A 197 21.39 -26.62 -8.86
CA PRO A 197 21.53 -26.24 -10.26
C PRO A 197 20.18 -26.24 -10.98
N HIS A 198 19.99 -25.34 -11.95
CA HIS A 198 18.79 -25.33 -12.79
C HIS A 198 18.53 -26.68 -13.48
N SER A 199 19.58 -27.46 -13.75
CA SER A 199 19.48 -28.79 -14.37
C SER A 199 18.79 -29.85 -13.50
N GLU A 200 18.63 -29.63 -12.19
CA GLU A 200 17.92 -30.57 -11.30
C GLU A 200 16.39 -30.41 -11.33
N ILE A 201 15.86 -29.36 -11.97
CA ILE A 201 14.42 -29.20 -12.18
C ILE A 201 13.97 -30.21 -13.24
N GLN A 202 13.12 -31.16 -12.83
CA GLN A 202 12.50 -32.11 -13.73
C GLN A 202 11.11 -31.61 -14.12
N THR A 203 10.70 -31.85 -15.36
CA THR A 203 9.32 -31.59 -15.80
C THR A 203 8.59 -32.92 -15.88
N THR A 204 7.51 -33.05 -15.12
CA THR A 204 6.65 -34.25 -15.14
C THR A 204 5.81 -34.32 -16.43
N SER A 205 5.25 -35.50 -16.71
CA SER A 205 4.36 -35.75 -17.86
C SER A 205 3.19 -34.78 -17.97
N ASP A 206 2.76 -34.21 -16.85
CA ASP A 206 1.59 -33.34 -16.73
C ASP A 206 1.95 -31.85 -16.92
N GLY A 207 3.22 -31.54 -17.27
CA GLY A 207 3.72 -30.19 -17.49
C GLY A 207 4.13 -29.44 -16.20
N ASN A 208 4.04 -30.09 -15.03
CA ASN A 208 4.45 -29.49 -13.76
C ASN A 208 5.95 -29.70 -13.51
N HIS A 209 6.60 -28.68 -12.97
CA HIS A 209 7.98 -28.77 -12.53
C HIS A 209 8.07 -29.46 -11.16
N CYS A 210 9.05 -30.33 -10.99
CA CYS A 210 9.34 -31.02 -9.74
C CYS A 210 10.83 -31.03 -9.44
N ILE A 211 11.16 -31.15 -8.16
CA ILE A 211 12.51 -31.31 -7.66
C ILE A 211 12.61 -32.55 -6.80
N ARG A 212 13.76 -33.22 -6.86
CA ARG A 212 14.07 -34.33 -5.94
C ARG A 212 14.59 -33.76 -4.63
N TRP A 213 13.84 -33.96 -3.55
CA TRP A 213 14.28 -33.62 -2.21
C TRP A 213 14.29 -34.90 -1.36
N ARG A 214 15.49 -35.28 -0.90
CA ARG A 214 15.75 -36.59 -0.28
C ARG A 214 15.31 -37.71 -1.23
N ASP A 215 14.45 -38.62 -0.77
CA ASP A 215 13.92 -39.74 -1.54
C ASP A 215 12.52 -39.47 -2.15
N ARG A 216 12.10 -38.20 -2.23
CA ARG A 216 10.76 -37.82 -2.74
C ARG A 216 10.88 -36.79 -3.86
N GLN A 217 9.93 -36.82 -4.80
CA GLN A 217 9.70 -35.73 -5.73
C GLN A 217 8.69 -34.75 -5.14
N LEU A 218 9.04 -33.47 -5.11
CA LEU A 218 8.18 -32.38 -4.66
C LEU A 218 7.80 -31.49 -5.83
N ASN A 219 6.56 -31.01 -5.83
CA ASN A 219 6.13 -29.98 -6.78
C ASN A 219 6.94 -28.71 -6.52
N PHE A 220 7.48 -28.17 -7.60
CA PHE A 220 8.29 -26.97 -7.63
C PHE A 220 7.51 -25.87 -8.34
N GLN A 221 7.39 -24.70 -7.69
CA GLN A 221 6.80 -23.53 -8.31
C GLN A 221 7.58 -22.26 -7.93
N PRO A 222 7.83 -21.35 -8.87
CA PRO A 222 8.33 -20.03 -8.52
C PRO A 222 7.37 -19.29 -7.59
N LEU A 223 7.88 -18.67 -6.52
CA LEU A 223 7.01 -17.91 -5.61
C LEU A 223 6.26 -16.78 -6.33
N CYS A 224 6.86 -16.24 -7.39
CA CYS A 224 6.25 -15.22 -8.23
C CYS A 224 4.95 -15.67 -8.91
N GLU A 225 4.75 -16.98 -9.08
CA GLU A 225 3.52 -17.54 -9.60
C GLU A 225 2.45 -17.70 -8.52
N LEU A 226 2.84 -17.92 -7.26
CA LEU A 226 1.89 -18.13 -6.15
C LEU A 226 1.28 -16.83 -5.64
N LEU A 227 2.04 -15.74 -5.67
CA LEU A 227 1.62 -14.43 -5.19
C LEU A 227 1.21 -13.52 -6.34
N THR A 228 0.16 -12.72 -6.13
CA THR A 228 -0.22 -11.68 -7.10
C THR A 228 0.56 -10.40 -6.81
N TYR A 229 1.49 -10.07 -7.69
CA TYR A 229 2.18 -8.79 -7.64
C TYR A 229 1.39 -7.79 -8.48
N ASN A 230 0.81 -6.75 -7.85
CA ASN A 230 0.16 -5.63 -8.56
C ASN A 230 1.14 -4.80 -9.41
N ARG A 231 2.42 -5.19 -9.43
CA ARG A 231 3.46 -4.61 -10.25
C ARG A 231 3.97 -5.69 -11.19
N GLN A 232 3.45 -5.74 -12.42
CA GLN A 232 4.00 -6.58 -13.49
C GLN A 232 5.25 -5.92 -14.07
N ILE A 233 6.36 -5.90 -13.31
CA ILE A 233 7.66 -5.65 -13.92
C ILE A 233 8.14 -7.00 -14.46
N GLY A 234 7.72 -7.33 -15.68
CA GLY A 234 8.51 -8.21 -16.53
C GLY A 234 9.81 -7.48 -16.86
N ARG A 235 10.88 -7.74 -16.11
CA ARG A 235 12.22 -7.57 -16.68
C ARG A 235 12.52 -8.87 -17.40
N SER A 236 12.56 -8.80 -18.73
CA SER A 236 13.34 -9.71 -19.55
C SER A 236 14.69 -9.97 -18.88
N GLN A 237 15.03 -11.24 -18.72
CA GLN A 237 16.32 -11.75 -18.27
C GLN A 237 17.46 -11.16 -19.11
N HIS A 238 18.01 -9.99 -18.74
CA HIS A 238 19.27 -9.50 -19.30
C HIS A 238 20.19 -8.85 -18.26
N TYR A 239 19.80 -8.84 -17.00
CA TYR A 239 20.64 -8.37 -15.89
C TYR A 239 20.63 -9.38 -14.74
N ALA A 240 20.89 -10.64 -15.07
CA ALA A 240 21.81 -11.39 -14.22
C ALA A 240 23.19 -11.00 -14.75
N GLY A 241 23.98 -10.27 -13.97
CA GLY A 241 25.43 -10.31 -14.17
C GLY A 241 25.80 -11.79 -14.30
N LYS A 242 26.73 -12.13 -15.21
CA LYS A 242 27.26 -13.48 -15.39
C LYS A 242 27.26 -14.19 -14.03
N ARG A 243 26.24 -15.01 -13.77
CA ARG A 243 26.21 -15.84 -12.58
C ARG A 243 27.21 -16.92 -12.94
N GLU A 244 28.38 -16.86 -12.35
CA GLU A 244 29.29 -18.00 -12.35
C GLU A 244 28.68 -19.21 -11.64
N ASP A 245 27.50 -19.08 -11.01
CA ASP A 245 26.72 -20.20 -10.47
C ASP A 245 25.27 -20.22 -11.00
N ASP A 246 24.94 -21.21 -11.83
CA ASP A 246 23.59 -21.55 -12.33
C ASP A 246 22.69 -22.16 -11.23
N LEU A 247 22.83 -21.67 -10.00
CA LEU A 247 22.15 -22.14 -8.81
C LEU A 247 20.85 -21.34 -8.58
N ILE A 248 19.80 -22.06 -8.23
CA ILE A 248 18.50 -21.54 -7.82
C ILE A 248 18.28 -21.84 -6.33
N SER A 249 17.84 -20.82 -5.58
CA SER A 249 17.50 -20.98 -4.17
C SER A 249 16.07 -21.46 -4.01
N ILE A 250 15.90 -22.54 -3.25
CA ILE A 250 14.64 -23.22 -3.03
C ILE A 250 14.36 -23.30 -1.53
N VAL A 251 13.13 -22.96 -1.15
CA VAL A 251 12.62 -23.13 0.21
C VAL A 251 11.56 -24.23 0.20
N ILE A 252 11.72 -25.23 1.06
CA ILE A 252 10.74 -26.30 1.23
C ILE A 252 9.78 -25.89 2.34
N LEU A 253 8.52 -25.70 1.98
CA LEU A 253 7.44 -25.35 2.89
C LEU A 253 6.65 -26.58 3.31
N ARG A 254 6.20 -26.61 4.57
CA ARG A 254 5.41 -27.71 5.14
C ARG A 254 4.20 -27.20 5.90
N SER A 255 3.04 -27.79 5.62
CA SER A 255 1.82 -27.59 6.42
C SER A 255 0.92 -28.82 6.37
N ALA A 256 0.42 -29.27 7.53
CA ALA A 256 -0.55 -30.37 7.66
C ALA A 256 -0.23 -31.63 6.81
N GLY A 257 1.04 -32.01 6.73
CA GLY A 257 1.51 -33.18 5.97
C GLY A 257 1.71 -32.94 4.45
N SER A 258 1.37 -31.76 3.94
CA SER A 258 1.68 -31.33 2.58
C SER A 258 3.03 -30.61 2.54
N LEU A 259 3.79 -30.86 1.47
CA LEU A 259 5.08 -30.22 1.19
C LEU A 259 5.02 -29.48 -0.14
N LEU A 260 5.69 -28.34 -0.22
CA LEU A 260 5.79 -27.51 -1.42
C LEU A 260 7.22 -26.96 -1.55
N ALA A 261 7.85 -27.14 -2.71
CA ALA A 261 9.12 -26.49 -3.02
C ALA A 261 8.84 -25.16 -3.74
N ILE A 262 9.34 -24.05 -3.20
CA ILE A 262 9.21 -22.74 -3.81
C ILE A 262 10.56 -22.16 -4.21
N GLN A 263 10.65 -21.56 -5.40
CA GLN A 263 11.83 -20.80 -5.82
C GLN A 263 11.77 -19.39 -5.26
N VAL A 264 12.90 -18.93 -4.73
CA VAL A 264 13.15 -17.53 -4.35
C VAL A 264 14.40 -17.02 -5.06
N ASP A 265 14.55 -15.69 -5.18
CA ASP A 265 15.71 -15.08 -5.84
C ASP A 265 16.98 -15.30 -5.00
N GLN A 266 16.84 -15.18 -3.68
CA GLN A 266 17.91 -15.31 -2.71
C GLN A 266 17.34 -15.57 -1.31
N VAL A 267 18.05 -16.36 -0.52
CA VAL A 267 17.78 -16.47 0.92
C VAL A 267 18.76 -15.61 1.72
N LEU A 268 18.23 -14.78 2.62
CA LEU A 268 19.02 -13.84 3.42
C LEU A 268 19.39 -14.43 4.79
N GLY A 269 18.60 -15.37 5.30
CA GLY A 269 18.82 -16.04 6.59
C GLY A 269 17.65 -15.87 7.55
N GLU A 270 17.85 -16.33 8.78
CA GLU A 270 16.84 -16.30 9.83
C GLU A 270 16.84 -14.98 10.59
N GLN A 271 15.66 -14.44 10.87
CA GLN A 271 15.50 -13.23 11.68
C GLN A 271 14.28 -13.33 12.60
N GLU A 272 14.40 -12.76 13.79
CA GLU A 272 13.28 -12.52 14.68
C GLU A 272 12.46 -11.30 14.19
N ILE A 273 11.18 -11.53 13.94
CA ILE A 273 10.27 -10.52 13.38
C ILE A 273 8.99 -10.41 14.22
N VAL A 274 8.43 -9.20 14.25
CA VAL A 274 7.13 -8.91 14.84
C VAL A 274 6.08 -8.87 13.75
N ILE A 275 5.04 -9.67 13.90
CA ILE A 275 4.00 -9.77 12.88
C ILE A 275 2.90 -8.78 13.20
N LYS A 276 2.75 -7.77 12.35
CA LYS A 276 1.63 -6.84 12.38
C LYS A 276 0.57 -7.30 11.39
N GLN A 277 -0.67 -7.38 11.87
CA GLN A 277 -1.82 -7.64 11.02
C GLN A 277 -2.07 -6.42 10.13
N LEU A 278 -2.47 -6.67 8.87
CA LEU A 278 -2.87 -5.62 7.95
C LEU A 278 -4.28 -5.13 8.35
N SER A 279 -4.38 -3.95 8.98
CA SER A 279 -5.65 -3.34 9.38
C SER A 279 -5.99 -2.14 8.48
N GLY A 280 -7.23 -2.08 7.98
CA GLY A 280 -7.70 -1.00 7.10
C GLY A 280 -8.82 -1.46 6.15
N PRO A 281 -9.35 -0.57 5.27
CA PRO A 281 -10.41 -0.92 4.33
C PRO A 281 -9.93 -1.80 3.15
N VAL A 282 -8.64 -2.13 3.09
CA VAL A 282 -8.03 -2.92 2.01
C VAL A 282 -7.92 -4.38 2.45
N PRO A 283 -8.47 -5.35 1.68
CA PRO A 283 -8.39 -6.76 2.04
C PRO A 283 -6.95 -7.27 2.01
N LYS A 284 -6.63 -8.27 2.85
CA LYS A 284 -5.31 -8.93 2.82
C LYS A 284 -5.09 -9.59 1.45
N PRO A 285 -3.92 -9.44 0.81
CA PRO A 285 -3.60 -10.20 -0.39
C PRO A 285 -3.56 -11.71 -0.10
N PRO A 286 -4.07 -12.57 -1.01
CA PRO A 286 -3.91 -14.02 -0.87
C PRO A 286 -2.44 -14.43 -0.79
N GLY A 287 -2.12 -15.35 0.13
CA GLY A 287 -0.76 -15.83 0.38
C GLY A 287 0.05 -14.98 1.35
N ILE A 288 -0.53 -13.91 1.91
CA ILE A 288 0.11 -13.01 2.88
C ILE A 288 -0.61 -13.09 4.23
N ALA A 289 0.15 -13.39 5.28
CA ALA A 289 -0.32 -13.49 6.65
C ALA A 289 -0.23 -12.17 7.43
N GLY A 290 0.52 -11.19 6.93
CA GLY A 290 0.75 -9.90 7.59
C GLY A 290 2.01 -9.20 7.09
N ALA A 291 2.52 -8.24 7.87
CA ALA A 291 3.77 -7.55 7.57
C ALA A 291 4.57 -7.26 8.84
N THR A 292 5.88 -7.09 8.70
CA THR A 292 6.77 -6.57 9.75
C THR A 292 7.44 -5.29 9.27
N VAL A 293 7.88 -4.46 10.21
CA VAL A 293 8.72 -3.30 9.94
C VAL A 293 10.11 -3.64 10.45
N LEU A 294 11.09 -3.64 9.55
CA LEU A 294 12.49 -3.89 9.87
C LEU A 294 13.13 -2.71 10.60
N GLY A 295 14.32 -2.92 11.18
CA GLY A 295 15.07 -1.85 11.86
C GLY A 295 15.46 -0.69 10.95
N ASP A 296 15.49 -0.89 9.62
CA ASP A 296 15.71 0.14 8.61
C ASP A 296 14.41 0.87 8.18
N GLY A 297 13.28 0.57 8.82
CA GLY A 297 11.97 1.14 8.51
C GLY A 297 11.26 0.53 7.31
N ARG A 298 11.90 -0.39 6.57
CA ARG A 298 11.27 -1.05 5.43
C ARG A 298 10.21 -2.04 5.89
N VAL A 299 9.11 -2.10 5.15
CA VAL A 299 8.04 -3.07 5.36
C VAL A 299 8.39 -4.37 4.62
N MET A 300 8.38 -5.49 5.35
CA MET A 300 8.55 -6.82 4.77
C MET A 300 7.25 -7.59 4.91
N ALA A 301 6.75 -8.14 3.81
CA ALA A 301 5.56 -8.98 3.83
C ALA A 301 5.88 -10.34 4.45
N ILE A 302 4.91 -10.94 5.15
CA ILE A 302 5.06 -12.24 5.78
C ILE A 302 4.13 -13.21 5.08
N ALA A 303 4.68 -14.28 4.54
CA ALA A 303 3.94 -15.26 3.78
C ALA A 303 3.04 -16.12 4.68
N ASP A 304 1.85 -16.44 4.21
CA ASP A 304 0.99 -17.46 4.80
C ASP A 304 1.31 -18.80 4.14
N VAL A 305 2.07 -19.65 4.84
CA VAL A 305 2.55 -20.94 4.31
C VAL A 305 1.38 -21.88 3.97
N LEU A 306 0.32 -21.87 4.79
CA LEU A 306 -0.84 -22.72 4.53
C LEU A 306 -1.58 -22.24 3.27
N GLU A 307 -1.83 -20.94 3.17
CA GLU A 307 -2.52 -20.35 2.02
C GLU A 307 -1.70 -20.52 0.73
N LEU A 308 -0.37 -20.42 0.78
CA LEU A 308 0.51 -20.69 -0.36
C LEU A 308 0.42 -22.14 -0.85
N ILE A 309 0.35 -23.12 0.06
CA ILE A 309 0.16 -24.53 -0.28
C ILE A 309 -1.25 -24.76 -0.85
N ASP A 310 -2.27 -24.11 -0.31
CA ASP A 310 -3.63 -24.22 -0.84
C ASP A 310 -3.79 -23.57 -2.22
N ILE A 311 -3.07 -22.47 -2.49
CA ILE A 311 -3.00 -21.82 -3.81
C ILE A 311 -2.28 -22.72 -4.81
N SER A 312 -1.15 -23.32 -4.44
CA SER A 312 -0.39 -24.20 -5.35
C SER A 312 -1.18 -25.44 -5.76
N GLN A 313 -2.02 -25.96 -4.86
CA GLN A 313 -2.90 -27.11 -5.11
C GLN A 313 -4.24 -26.72 -5.77
N GLY A 314 -4.46 -25.44 -6.08
CA GLY A 314 -5.68 -24.96 -6.72
C GLY A 314 -6.94 -24.99 -5.84
N ARG A 315 -6.79 -25.14 -4.51
CA ARG A 315 -7.90 -25.12 -3.55
C ARG A 315 -8.45 -23.71 -3.33
N ILE A 316 -7.60 -22.69 -3.52
CA ILE A 316 -7.94 -21.26 -3.40
C ILE A 316 -7.69 -20.57 -4.74
N ARG A 317 -8.69 -19.84 -5.27
CA ARG A 317 -8.52 -19.01 -6.48
C ARG A 317 -7.86 -17.69 -6.12
N LYS A 318 -6.83 -17.31 -6.88
CA LYS A 318 -6.07 -16.04 -6.74
C LYS A 318 -6.95 -14.78 -6.84
N ASP A 319 -8.12 -14.88 -7.48
CA ASP A 319 -8.96 -13.72 -7.85
C ASP A 319 -10.12 -13.39 -6.89
N GLY A 320 -10.26 -14.08 -5.75
CA GLY A 320 -11.45 -13.98 -4.88
C GLY A 320 -11.76 -12.57 -4.34
N ALA A 321 -10.77 -11.69 -4.22
CA ALA A 321 -10.93 -10.32 -3.71
C ALA A 321 -11.04 -9.23 -4.79
N ASN A 322 -10.83 -9.56 -6.07
CA ASN A 322 -10.72 -8.57 -7.15
C ASN A 322 -12.00 -8.41 -8.01
N ILE A 323 -13.06 -9.18 -7.78
CA ILE A 323 -14.29 -9.09 -8.58
C ILE A 323 -14.97 -7.71 -8.47
N LEU A 324 -14.86 -7.03 -7.32
CA LEU A 324 -15.49 -5.72 -7.11
C LEU A 324 -14.72 -4.54 -7.72
N TRP A 325 -13.42 -4.71 -8.01
CA TRP A 325 -12.56 -3.65 -8.56
C TRP A 325 -12.23 -3.85 -10.04
N ARG A 326 -12.63 -4.98 -10.63
CA ARG A 326 -12.46 -5.29 -12.05
C ARG A 326 -13.71 -4.86 -12.84
N LYS A 327 -14.00 -3.56 -12.88
CA LYS A 327 -14.93 -3.02 -13.89
C LYS A 327 -14.22 -2.98 -15.23
N ASP A 328 -14.65 -3.87 -16.12
CA ASP A 328 -14.58 -3.84 -17.58
C ASP A 328 -13.25 -3.46 -18.24
N THR A 329 -12.34 -4.43 -18.31
CA THR A 329 -11.30 -4.49 -19.37
C THR A 329 -11.20 -5.90 -19.93
N THR A 330 -12.31 -6.45 -20.40
CA THR A 330 -12.33 -7.69 -21.17
C THR A 330 -13.14 -7.49 -22.44
N ASN A 331 -12.53 -6.83 -23.43
CA ASN A 331 -12.78 -6.99 -24.88
C ASN A 331 -11.79 -6.11 -25.67
N ALA A 332 -10.50 -6.34 -25.49
CA ALA A 332 -9.51 -5.86 -26.44
C ALA A 332 -8.71 -7.08 -26.93
N THR A 333 -8.97 -7.45 -28.17
CA THR A 333 -8.19 -8.40 -28.97
C THR A 333 -6.71 -7.95 -28.94
N PRO A 334 -5.72 -8.87 -28.85
CA PRO A 334 -4.33 -8.48 -28.69
C PRO A 334 -3.80 -7.83 -29.97
N GLU A 335 -3.75 -6.51 -29.99
CA GLU A 335 -2.81 -5.80 -30.87
C GLU A 335 -1.41 -5.83 -30.23
N PRO A 336 -0.34 -5.96 -31.03
CA PRO A 336 1.02 -5.99 -30.52
C PRO A 336 1.42 -4.61 -30.01
N SER A 337 1.13 -4.32 -28.75
CA SER A 337 1.57 -3.09 -28.10
C SER A 337 3.03 -3.21 -27.66
N THR A 338 3.89 -2.40 -28.27
CA THR A 338 5.26 -2.12 -27.83
C THR A 338 5.29 -1.77 -26.33
N VAL A 339 6.04 -2.55 -25.55
CA VAL A 339 6.25 -2.34 -24.11
C VAL A 339 6.89 -0.96 -23.90
N LYS A 340 6.14 0.00 -23.34
CA LYS A 340 6.73 1.25 -22.83
C LYS A 340 7.45 0.92 -21.52
N SER A 341 8.79 0.98 -21.51
CA SER A 341 9.55 0.83 -20.27
C SER A 341 9.39 2.08 -19.39
N GLU A 342 8.99 1.90 -18.14
CA GLU A 342 8.99 2.96 -17.13
C GLU A 342 10.41 3.52 -16.93
N PRO A 343 10.60 4.85 -16.95
CA PRO A 343 11.92 5.47 -16.80
C PRO A 343 12.50 5.25 -15.40
N LEU A 344 13.80 5.02 -15.31
CA LEU A 344 14.57 4.86 -14.07
C LEU A 344 15.22 6.17 -13.63
N VAL A 345 14.91 6.63 -12.42
CA VAL A 345 15.61 7.73 -11.75
C VAL A 345 16.58 7.18 -10.70
N LEU A 346 17.82 7.67 -10.71
CA LEU A 346 18.79 7.48 -9.63
C LEU A 346 18.78 8.71 -8.71
N ILE A 347 18.49 8.51 -7.43
CA ILE A 347 18.51 9.54 -6.40
C ILE A 347 19.77 9.37 -5.57
N VAL A 348 20.62 10.41 -5.55
CA VAL A 348 21.87 10.45 -4.81
C VAL A 348 21.80 11.57 -3.80
N ASP A 349 21.80 11.24 -2.52
CA ASP A 349 21.72 12.22 -1.42
C ASP A 349 22.29 11.53 -0.17
N ASP A 350 22.96 12.24 0.73
CA ASP A 350 23.53 11.63 1.94
C ASP A 350 22.47 11.40 3.04
N SER A 351 21.39 12.19 3.02
CA SER A 351 20.28 12.12 3.96
C SER A 351 19.29 11.01 3.59
N ILE A 352 19.17 10.02 4.48
CA ILE A 352 18.22 8.91 4.35
C ILE A 352 16.79 9.43 4.15
N THR A 353 16.39 10.43 4.94
CA THR A 353 15.04 11.01 4.89
C THR A 353 14.74 11.66 3.55
N VAL A 354 15.73 12.35 2.96
CA VAL A 354 15.58 13.03 1.67
C VAL A 354 15.51 12.02 0.53
N ARG A 355 16.38 10.99 0.55
CA ARG A 355 16.34 9.89 -0.41
C ARG A 355 14.99 9.17 -0.40
N GLU A 356 14.45 8.87 0.78
CA GLU A 356 13.19 8.14 0.90
C GLU A 356 11.99 8.98 0.43
N LEU A 357 11.97 10.27 0.78
CA LEU A 357 10.92 11.19 0.33
C LEU A 357 10.90 11.30 -1.21
N LEU A 358 12.07 11.52 -1.82
CA LEU A 358 12.19 11.55 -3.29
C LEU A 358 11.80 10.21 -3.91
N SER A 359 12.19 9.10 -3.28
CA SER A 359 11.87 7.77 -3.78
C SER A 359 10.37 7.51 -3.82
N ILE A 360 9.65 7.88 -2.76
CA ILE A 360 8.19 7.79 -2.72
C ILE A 360 7.56 8.69 -3.79
N THR A 361 8.08 9.92 -3.95
CA THR A 361 7.59 10.90 -4.93
C THR A 361 7.68 10.38 -6.37
N PHE A 362 8.86 9.92 -6.78
CA PHE A 362 9.10 9.40 -8.12
C PHE A 362 8.39 8.05 -8.34
N THR A 363 8.37 7.17 -7.34
CA THR A 363 7.66 5.88 -7.43
C THR A 363 6.15 6.07 -7.63
N LYS A 364 5.53 7.01 -6.91
CA LYS A 364 4.11 7.36 -7.09
C LYS A 364 3.79 7.87 -8.49
N SER A 365 4.79 8.44 -9.17
CA SER A 365 4.65 9.08 -10.48
C SER A 365 5.02 8.16 -11.64
N GLY A 366 5.16 6.86 -11.40
CA GLY A 366 5.43 5.85 -12.43
C GLY A 366 6.90 5.74 -12.84
N TYR A 367 7.82 6.30 -12.05
CA TYR A 367 9.26 6.08 -12.24
C TYR A 367 9.72 4.87 -11.43
N ARG A 368 10.67 4.13 -11.98
CA ARG A 368 11.49 3.23 -11.18
C ARG A 368 12.56 4.06 -10.47
N VAL A 369 12.85 3.73 -9.22
CA VAL A 369 13.81 4.51 -8.42
C VAL A 369 14.93 3.60 -7.94
N GLU A 370 16.17 4.05 -8.13
CA GLU A 370 17.34 3.55 -7.42
C GLU A 370 17.90 4.65 -6.53
N GLN A 371 18.50 4.27 -5.40
CA GLN A 371 19.04 5.21 -4.43
C GLN A 371 20.55 4.99 -4.28
N ALA A 372 21.32 6.03 -4.00
CA ALA A 372 22.71 5.94 -3.58
C ALA A 372 22.98 6.93 -2.44
N ARG A 373 23.78 6.52 -1.45
CA ARG A 373 24.03 7.31 -0.24
C ARG A 373 25.10 8.39 -0.39
N ASP A 374 25.87 8.35 -1.48
CA ASP A 374 26.86 9.37 -1.84
C ASP A 374 27.30 9.19 -3.31
N GLY A 375 28.14 10.10 -3.80
CA GLY A 375 28.66 10.06 -5.15
C GLY A 375 29.47 8.80 -5.47
N HIS A 376 30.13 8.19 -4.48
CA HIS A 376 30.91 6.97 -4.69
C HIS A 376 30.00 5.78 -4.98
N GLU A 377 28.96 5.56 -4.17
CA GLU A 377 27.97 4.51 -4.43
C GLU A 377 27.22 4.74 -5.75
N ALA A 378 26.91 6.00 -6.08
CA ALA A 378 26.28 6.34 -7.35
C ALA A 378 27.18 6.01 -8.55
N TRP A 379 28.47 6.36 -8.48
CA TRP A 379 29.45 6.02 -9.52
C TRP A 379 29.61 4.52 -9.69
N GLU A 380 29.71 3.75 -8.60
CA GLU A 380 29.82 2.30 -8.63
C GLU A 380 28.60 1.65 -9.31
N LYS A 381 27.39 2.13 -9.02
CA LYS A 381 26.15 1.67 -9.67
C LYS A 381 26.10 2.02 -11.15
N LEU A 382 26.42 3.26 -11.51
CA LEU A 382 26.41 3.70 -12.91
C LEU A 382 27.48 2.98 -13.74
N SER A 383 28.71 2.90 -13.23
CA SER A 383 29.83 2.21 -13.91
C SER A 383 29.67 0.68 -13.98
N SER A 384 28.88 0.08 -13.09
CA SER A 384 28.48 -1.33 -13.18
C SER A 384 27.29 -1.58 -14.13
N GLY A 385 26.87 -0.56 -14.88
CA GLY A 385 25.88 -0.68 -15.96
C GLY A 385 24.42 -0.49 -15.50
N LEU A 386 24.17 0.25 -14.43
CA LEU A 386 22.80 0.61 -14.03
C LEU A 386 22.15 1.48 -15.14
N PRO A 387 21.04 1.03 -15.76
CA PRO A 387 20.39 1.78 -16.83
C PRO A 387 19.52 2.91 -16.24
N SER A 388 20.14 4.05 -15.95
CA SER A 388 19.49 5.25 -15.43
C SER A 388 19.10 6.21 -16.54
N ASP A 389 17.82 6.60 -16.59
CA ASP A 389 17.32 7.59 -17.55
C ASP A 389 17.52 9.02 -17.06
N ILE A 390 17.64 9.22 -15.74
CA ILE A 390 17.90 10.50 -15.11
C ILE A 390 18.53 10.33 -13.72
N VAL A 391 19.37 11.29 -13.30
CA VAL A 391 19.98 11.34 -11.97
C VAL A 391 19.58 12.63 -11.26
N PHE A 392 19.14 12.54 -10.01
CA PHE A 392 19.05 13.68 -9.09
C PHE A 392 20.12 13.51 -8.02
N CYS A 393 21.03 14.47 -7.90
CA CYS A 393 22.21 14.36 -7.07
C CYS A 393 22.36 15.56 -6.16
N ASP A 394 22.48 15.34 -4.85
CA ASP A 394 22.92 16.37 -3.92
C ASP A 394 24.34 16.81 -4.21
N ILE A 395 24.63 18.10 -4.00
CA ILE A 395 25.98 18.63 -4.20
C ILE A 395 26.88 18.25 -3.02
N GLU A 396 26.41 18.45 -1.79
CA GLU A 396 27.22 18.34 -0.58
C GLU A 396 27.08 16.94 0.02
N MET A 397 28.03 16.04 -0.26
CA MET A 397 28.01 14.66 0.22
C MET A 397 29.41 14.19 0.65
N PRO A 398 29.51 13.23 1.60
CA PRO A 398 30.80 12.68 2.03
C PRO A 398 31.41 11.76 0.96
N ARG A 399 32.74 11.57 1.04
CA ARG A 399 33.58 10.71 0.16
C ARG A 399 33.71 11.19 -1.29
N MET A 400 32.58 11.47 -1.95
CA MET A 400 32.52 12.02 -3.29
C MET A 400 31.31 12.93 -3.38
N ASP A 401 31.55 14.18 -3.72
CA ASP A 401 30.52 15.21 -3.84
C ASP A 401 29.80 15.12 -5.20
N GLY A 402 28.68 15.83 -5.34
CA GLY A 402 27.87 15.75 -6.55
C GLY A 402 28.53 16.37 -7.79
N LEU A 403 29.42 17.37 -7.62
CA LEU A 403 30.14 17.99 -8.74
C LEU A 403 31.26 17.07 -9.25
N GLU A 404 31.89 16.33 -8.34
CA GLU A 404 32.87 15.30 -8.67
C GLU A 404 32.21 14.13 -9.41
N LEU A 405 31.05 13.66 -8.95
CA LEU A 405 30.25 12.64 -9.65
C LEU A 405 29.89 13.12 -11.08
N LEU A 406 29.38 14.35 -11.21
CA LEU A 406 29.04 14.96 -12.49
C LEU A 406 30.25 15.00 -13.44
N SER A 407 31.40 15.44 -12.94
CA SER A 407 32.66 15.50 -13.71
C SER A 407 33.11 14.11 -14.20
N ARG A 408 32.95 13.07 -13.38
CA ARG A 408 33.26 11.69 -13.76
C ARG A 408 32.29 11.16 -14.81
N MET A 409 30.98 11.37 -14.63
CA MET A 409 29.97 10.96 -15.61
C MET A 409 30.17 11.61 -16.98
N GLN A 410 30.60 12.88 -17.04
CA GLN A 410 30.87 13.54 -18.32
C GLN A 410 32.13 13.07 -19.04
N LYS A 411 33.08 12.43 -18.34
CA LYS A 411 34.28 11.84 -18.95
C LYS A 411 34.04 10.45 -19.53
N ASP A 412 32.90 9.84 -19.20
CA ASP A 412 32.51 8.51 -19.66
C ASP A 412 31.56 8.63 -20.87
N GLU A 413 31.88 7.91 -21.96
CA GLU A 413 31.16 8.03 -23.22
C GLU A 413 29.69 7.58 -23.12
N GLU A 414 29.38 6.59 -22.28
CA GLU A 414 28.02 6.08 -22.11
C GLU A 414 27.24 6.92 -21.09
N LEU A 415 27.86 7.30 -19.97
CA LEU A 415 27.20 8.00 -18.88
C LEU A 415 26.99 9.50 -19.14
N SER A 416 27.79 10.13 -20.01
CA SER A 416 27.63 11.55 -20.40
C SER A 416 26.25 11.83 -21.03
N SER A 417 25.62 10.81 -21.60
CA SER A 417 24.30 10.86 -22.22
C SER A 417 23.14 10.94 -21.22
N ILE A 418 23.38 10.67 -19.93
CA ILE A 418 22.34 10.64 -18.89
C ILE A 418 22.11 12.06 -18.32
N PRO A 419 20.88 12.61 -18.33
CA PRO A 419 20.58 13.88 -17.66
C PRO A 419 20.80 13.77 -16.16
N ILE A 420 21.52 14.74 -15.60
CA ILE A 420 21.73 14.88 -14.16
C ILE A 420 21.29 16.27 -13.68
N ALA A 421 20.46 16.27 -12.64
CA ALA A 421 19.96 17.44 -11.94
C ALA A 421 20.66 17.56 -10.58
N MET A 422 21.26 18.73 -10.32
CA MET A 422 21.90 19.00 -9.03
C MET A 422 20.89 19.52 -8.01
N LEU A 423 20.90 18.97 -6.81
CA LEU A 423 20.14 19.44 -5.65
C LEU A 423 21.11 20.17 -4.70
N THR A 424 20.74 21.33 -4.18
CA THR A 424 21.62 22.11 -3.28
C THR A 424 20.87 22.61 -2.05
N SER A 425 21.54 22.69 -0.91
CA SER A 425 21.05 23.40 0.28
C SER A 425 21.06 24.93 0.03
N ARG A 426 20.37 25.72 0.87
CA ARG A 426 20.21 27.17 0.64
C ARG A 426 21.56 27.89 0.59
N GLY A 427 21.81 28.69 -0.46
CA GLY A 427 22.85 29.72 -0.44
C GLY A 427 24.09 29.53 -1.32
N ALA A 428 24.04 28.80 -2.43
CA ALA A 428 25.20 28.67 -3.31
C ALA A 428 24.93 28.92 -4.81
N ASP A 429 24.80 30.19 -5.20
CA ASP A 429 24.93 30.58 -6.63
C ASP A 429 26.32 30.23 -7.20
N ARG A 430 27.33 30.06 -6.33
CA ARG A 430 28.70 29.70 -6.71
C ARG A 430 28.78 28.32 -7.38
N HIS A 431 28.03 27.33 -6.92
CA HIS A 431 28.04 25.98 -7.50
C HIS A 431 27.21 25.88 -8.77
N ARG A 432 26.28 26.82 -8.99
CA ARG A 432 25.41 26.83 -10.18
C ARG A 432 26.19 27.02 -11.48
N GLN A 433 27.11 27.98 -11.51
CA GLN A 433 27.96 28.23 -12.69
C GLN A 433 28.90 27.05 -12.97
N VAL A 434 29.46 26.46 -11.91
CA VAL A 434 30.33 25.28 -12.01
C VAL A 434 29.55 24.07 -12.53
N ALA A 435 28.36 23.80 -11.98
CA ALA A 435 27.49 22.73 -12.44
C ALA A 435 27.07 22.91 -13.92
N ALA A 436 26.79 24.15 -14.34
CA ALA A 436 26.48 24.45 -15.74
C ALA A 436 27.68 24.17 -16.67
N GLN A 437 28.88 24.62 -16.30
CA GLN A 437 30.10 24.35 -17.07
C GLN A 437 30.44 22.85 -17.16
N LEU A 438 30.13 22.10 -16.10
CA LEU A 438 30.26 20.65 -16.03
C LEU A 438 29.09 19.89 -16.70
N GLY A 439 28.14 20.58 -17.35
CA GLY A 439 27.11 19.93 -18.16
C GLY A 439 25.89 19.42 -17.40
N ALA A 440 25.62 19.92 -16.18
CA ALA A 440 24.39 19.61 -15.47
C ALA A 440 23.15 20.04 -16.28
N SER A 441 22.11 19.21 -16.25
CA SER A 441 20.88 19.43 -17.01
C SER A 441 19.82 20.21 -16.24
N GLY A 442 19.89 20.19 -14.90
CA GLY A 442 19.01 20.94 -14.02
C GLY A 442 19.72 21.32 -12.72
N TYR A 443 19.18 22.31 -12.02
CA TYR A 443 19.72 22.78 -10.73
C TYR A 443 18.57 23.24 -9.85
N PHE A 444 18.39 22.61 -8.68
CA PHE A 444 17.26 22.82 -7.78
C PHE A 444 17.74 23.12 -6.36
N THR A 445 17.17 24.16 -5.76
CA THR A 445 17.45 24.53 -4.37
C THR A 445 16.47 23.84 -3.42
N LYS A 446 16.98 23.19 -2.38
CA LYS A 446 16.22 22.62 -1.26
C LYS A 446 15.67 23.75 -0.37
N PRO A 447 14.40 23.71 0.07
CA PRO A 447 13.40 22.68 -0.19
C PRO A 447 12.78 22.82 -1.59
N TYR A 448 12.61 21.70 -2.28
CA TYR A 448 11.96 21.62 -3.60
C TYR A 448 10.51 21.13 -3.47
N LEU A 449 9.67 21.49 -4.45
CA LEU A 449 8.31 20.97 -4.59
C LEU A 449 8.35 19.66 -5.38
N GLU A 450 7.62 18.64 -4.91
CA GLU A 450 7.56 17.31 -5.56
C GLU A 450 7.23 17.40 -7.05
N GLU A 451 6.21 18.20 -7.41
CA GLU A 451 5.77 18.37 -8.80
C GLU A 451 6.80 19.07 -9.69
N ALA A 452 7.57 20.01 -9.13
CA ALA A 452 8.60 20.71 -9.91
C ALA A 452 9.75 19.77 -10.31
N LEU A 453 10.11 18.82 -9.44
CA LEU A 453 11.09 17.78 -9.78
C LEU A 453 10.55 16.77 -10.79
N LEU A 454 9.26 16.45 -10.72
CA LEU A 454 8.61 15.53 -11.65
C LEU A 454 8.48 16.12 -13.06
N ASP A 455 8.04 17.38 -13.17
CA ASP A 455 8.01 18.11 -14.45
C ASP A 455 9.41 18.21 -15.05
N ALA A 456 10.38 18.61 -14.21
CA ALA A 456 11.77 18.67 -14.62
C ALA A 456 12.30 17.34 -15.13
N ALA A 457 11.97 16.24 -14.45
CA ALA A 457 12.39 14.91 -14.88
C ALA A 457 11.83 14.54 -16.25
N GLN A 458 10.54 14.79 -16.50
CA GLN A 458 9.91 14.51 -17.79
C GLN A 458 10.55 15.31 -18.93
N ARG A 459 10.84 16.59 -18.69
CA ARG A 459 11.47 17.49 -19.66
C ARG A 459 12.91 17.11 -19.95
N MET A 460 13.67 16.79 -18.90
CA MET A 460 15.07 16.37 -19.01
C MET A 460 15.24 15.02 -19.71
N ILE A 461 14.34 14.05 -19.47
CA ILE A 461 14.33 12.77 -20.20
C ILE A 461 14.01 12.98 -21.69
N LYS A 462 13.16 13.95 -22.02
CA LYS A 462 12.88 14.37 -23.40
C LYS A 462 14.02 15.16 -24.05
N GLY A 463 15.14 15.37 -23.35
CA GLY A 463 16.36 16.01 -23.85
C GLY A 463 16.40 17.52 -23.66
N GLU A 464 15.51 18.11 -22.86
CA GLU A 464 15.55 19.52 -22.50
C GLU A 464 16.62 19.77 -21.41
N VAL A 465 17.31 20.91 -21.50
CA VAL A 465 18.30 21.36 -20.51
C VAL A 465 17.70 22.56 -19.79
N LEU A 466 17.35 22.38 -18.52
CA LEU A 466 16.67 23.35 -17.67
C LEU A 466 17.62 24.33 -16.98
N LEU A 467 18.92 24.04 -16.98
CA LEU A 467 19.96 24.90 -16.43
C LEU A 467 20.50 25.86 -17.51
N PRO A 468 20.30 27.20 -17.37
CA PRO A 468 20.84 28.17 -18.32
C PRO A 468 22.38 28.11 -18.37
N ASN A 469 22.94 28.33 -19.56
CA ASN A 469 24.39 28.32 -19.82
C ASN A 469 25.09 26.98 -19.55
N SER A 470 24.35 25.87 -19.52
CA SER A 470 24.94 24.54 -19.43
C SER A 470 25.69 24.17 -20.72
N THR A 471 26.81 23.48 -20.59
CA THR A 471 27.60 22.96 -21.73
C THR A 471 26.94 21.77 -22.43
N ARG A 472 25.86 21.22 -21.85
CA ARG A 472 25.09 20.12 -22.44
C ARG A 472 24.19 20.63 -23.57
N LYS A 473 24.27 19.98 -24.74
CA LYS A 473 23.42 20.31 -25.91
C LYS A 473 22.02 19.74 -25.73
N SER A 474 20.98 20.53 -25.95
CA SER A 474 19.60 20.04 -26.01
C SER A 474 19.39 19.19 -27.27
N LYS A 475 18.57 18.14 -27.18
CA LYS A 475 18.14 17.40 -28.38
C LYS A 475 17.10 18.25 -29.13
N PRO A 476 17.21 18.45 -30.46
CA PRO A 476 16.18 19.14 -31.22
C PRO A 476 14.89 18.32 -31.24
N GLN A 477 13.79 18.90 -30.76
CA GLN A 477 12.46 18.32 -30.95
C GLN A 477 11.85 18.83 -32.27
N PRO A 478 11.07 18.01 -32.99
CA PRO A 478 10.17 18.52 -34.02
C PRO A 478 9.14 19.41 -33.34
N ILE A 479 9.08 20.67 -33.80
CA ILE A 479 8.11 21.67 -33.37
C ILE A 479 6.70 21.10 -33.62
N PRO A 480 5.83 20.96 -32.60
CA PRO A 480 4.41 20.75 -32.86
C PRO A 480 3.88 22.02 -33.52
N THR A 481 3.27 21.88 -34.69
CA THR A 481 2.65 22.97 -35.43
C THR A 481 1.53 23.59 -34.58
N GLU A 482 1.82 24.66 -33.87
CA GLU A 482 0.78 25.54 -33.33
C GLU A 482 0.12 26.29 -34.50
N PRO A 483 -1.21 26.45 -34.51
CA PRO A 483 -1.87 27.31 -35.48
C PRO A 483 -1.40 28.76 -35.28
N PRO A 484 -1.37 29.59 -36.34
CA PRO A 484 -0.77 30.91 -36.29
C PRO A 484 -1.60 31.80 -35.36
N THR A 485 -1.08 32.05 -34.16
CA THR A 485 -1.67 33.03 -33.25
C THR A 485 -0.91 34.33 -33.42
N LEU A 486 -1.68 35.35 -33.82
CA LEU A 486 -1.24 36.72 -34.03
C LEU A 486 -0.38 37.20 -32.86
N ILE A 487 0.79 37.77 -33.16
CA ILE A 487 1.64 38.46 -32.19
C ILE A 487 0.80 39.60 -31.58
N GLN A 488 0.28 39.39 -30.38
CA GLN A 488 -0.17 40.47 -29.51
C GLN A 488 1.00 40.86 -28.60
N GLU A 489 1.34 42.14 -28.61
CA GLU A 489 2.41 42.74 -27.80
C GLU A 489 2.21 42.41 -26.32
N VAL A 490 3.12 41.63 -25.74
CA VAL A 490 3.11 41.31 -24.31
C VAL A 490 3.64 42.52 -23.55
N ARG A 491 2.76 43.20 -22.79
CA ARG A 491 3.18 44.26 -21.84
C ARG A 491 4.20 43.70 -20.83
N PRO A 492 5.28 44.43 -20.52
CA PRO A 492 6.27 43.98 -19.56
C PRO A 492 5.64 43.84 -18.16
N LYS A 493 5.94 42.74 -17.44
CA LYS A 493 5.35 42.43 -16.11
C LYS A 493 5.51 43.56 -15.08
N SER A 494 6.54 44.39 -15.22
CA SER A 494 6.81 45.56 -14.39
C SER A 494 5.78 46.69 -14.50
N GLU A 495 4.94 46.68 -15.52
CA GLU A 495 3.84 47.65 -15.73
C GLU A 495 2.49 47.13 -15.23
N ILE A 496 2.41 45.87 -14.82
CA ILE A 496 1.17 45.23 -14.40
C ILE A 496 0.98 45.39 -12.88
N LYS A 497 -0.12 46.01 -12.47
CA LYS A 497 -0.49 46.27 -11.08
C LYS A 497 -1.48 45.22 -10.56
N VAL A 498 -1.04 44.50 -9.53
CA VAL A 498 -1.79 43.46 -8.82
C VAL A 498 -2.27 44.00 -7.49
N LEU A 499 -3.57 43.88 -7.21
CA LEU A 499 -4.12 44.16 -5.88
C LEU A 499 -4.33 42.85 -5.10
N ILE A 500 -3.74 42.76 -3.91
CA ILE A 500 -3.92 41.62 -3.00
C ILE A 500 -4.80 42.05 -1.84
N VAL A 501 -5.93 41.39 -1.66
CA VAL A 501 -6.93 41.68 -0.63
C VAL A 501 -7.07 40.46 0.28
N ASP A 502 -6.65 40.60 1.53
CA ASP A 502 -6.70 39.52 2.52
C ASP A 502 -6.69 40.16 3.92
N ASP A 503 -7.35 39.61 4.91
CA ASP A 503 -7.37 40.18 6.26
C ASP A 503 -6.14 39.81 7.09
N SER A 504 -5.48 38.71 6.73
CA SER A 504 -4.27 38.22 7.35
C SER A 504 -3.02 38.94 6.82
N VAL A 505 -2.33 39.64 7.72
CA VAL A 505 -1.04 40.30 7.44
C VAL A 505 -0.03 39.32 6.83
N VAL A 506 0.02 38.10 7.37
CA VAL A 506 0.98 37.06 6.94
C VAL A 506 0.68 36.60 5.52
N VAL A 507 -0.59 36.42 5.16
CA VAL A 507 -0.98 35.98 3.82
C VAL A 507 -0.78 37.11 2.80
N ARG A 508 -1.12 38.36 3.15
CA ARG A 508 -0.85 39.54 2.32
C ARG A 508 0.63 39.68 2.00
N GLU A 509 1.50 39.56 2.99
CA GLU A 509 2.95 39.65 2.81
C GLU A 509 3.49 38.52 1.94
N LEU A 510 3.01 37.29 2.15
CA LEU A 510 3.42 36.13 1.36
C LEU A 510 3.04 36.29 -0.12
N LEU A 511 1.76 36.57 -0.40
CA LEU A 511 1.29 36.82 -1.77
C LEU A 511 2.04 38.00 -2.41
N SER A 512 2.26 39.07 -1.64
CA SER A 512 2.98 40.24 -2.14
C SER A 512 4.40 39.90 -2.54
N ALA A 513 5.10 39.10 -1.72
CA ALA A 513 6.44 38.64 -2.02
C ALA A 513 6.47 37.77 -3.29
N THR A 514 5.50 36.87 -3.46
CA THR A 514 5.38 36.02 -4.65
C THR A 514 5.23 36.85 -5.93
N PHE A 515 4.30 37.80 -5.96
CA PHE A 515 4.06 38.63 -7.16
C PHE A 515 5.17 39.66 -7.40
N LYS A 516 5.73 40.29 -6.35
CA LYS A 516 6.89 41.20 -6.49
C LYS A 516 8.12 40.47 -7.04
N LYS A 517 8.39 39.25 -6.56
CA LYS A 517 9.50 38.40 -7.06
C LYS A 517 9.32 38.03 -8.53
N ALA A 518 8.07 37.88 -8.99
CA ALA A 518 7.74 37.63 -10.40
C ALA A 518 7.75 38.90 -11.28
N GLY A 519 8.02 40.07 -10.70
CA GLY A 519 8.19 41.33 -11.42
C GLY A 519 6.94 42.20 -11.51
N TYR A 520 5.86 41.88 -10.80
CA TYR A 520 4.62 42.68 -10.78
C TYR A 520 4.72 43.86 -9.79
N GLN A 521 3.99 44.93 -10.09
CA GLN A 521 3.69 45.96 -9.08
C GLN A 521 2.56 45.47 -8.19
N VAL A 522 2.70 45.59 -6.87
CA VAL A 522 1.75 45.00 -5.93
C VAL A 522 1.33 46.01 -4.89
N GLU A 523 0.01 46.17 -4.76
CA GLU A 523 -0.63 46.87 -3.66
C GLU A 523 -1.39 45.90 -2.77
N GLN A 524 -1.50 46.25 -1.49
CA GLN A 524 -2.18 45.42 -0.49
C GLN A 524 -3.41 46.13 0.05
N ALA A 525 -4.48 45.38 0.31
CA ALA A 525 -5.66 45.85 1.03
C ALA A 525 -6.03 44.89 2.17
N ARG A 526 -6.40 45.45 3.33
CA ARG A 526 -6.65 44.66 4.55
C ARG A 526 -8.05 44.06 4.66
N ASP A 527 -8.98 44.48 3.81
CA ASP A 527 -10.34 43.94 3.66
C ASP A 527 -11.01 44.53 2.42
N GLY A 528 -12.24 44.12 2.13
CA GLY A 528 -12.97 44.59 0.94
C GLY A 528 -13.23 46.09 0.91
N GLN A 529 -13.40 46.75 2.07
CA GLN A 529 -13.63 48.20 2.11
C GLN A 529 -12.36 48.97 1.73
N ASP A 530 -11.21 48.58 2.28
CA ASP A 530 -9.90 49.15 1.89
C ASP A 530 -9.57 48.87 0.42
N ALA A 531 -9.95 47.69 -0.09
CA ALA A 531 -9.79 47.36 -1.51
C ALA A 531 -10.67 48.24 -2.40
N TRP A 532 -11.92 48.48 -2.03
CA TRP A 532 -12.85 49.34 -2.77
C TRP A 532 -12.35 50.79 -2.84
N GLU A 533 -11.85 51.35 -1.73
CA GLU A 533 -11.27 52.69 -1.70
C GLU A 533 -10.06 52.82 -2.62
N LYS A 534 -9.21 51.78 -2.68
CA LYS A 534 -8.05 51.74 -3.59
C LYS A 534 -8.46 51.56 -5.05
N LEU A 535 -9.41 50.67 -5.34
CA LEU A 535 -9.90 50.42 -6.70
C LEU A 535 -10.60 51.65 -7.28
N ASN A 536 -11.25 52.45 -6.45
CA ASN A 536 -11.91 53.69 -6.87
C ASN A 536 -10.97 54.92 -6.89
N SER A 537 -9.69 54.73 -6.59
CA SER A 537 -8.66 55.77 -6.74
C SER A 537 -8.00 55.70 -8.13
N ASP A 538 -7.29 56.75 -8.54
CA ASP A 538 -6.57 56.81 -9.83
C ASP A 538 -5.37 55.84 -9.94
N LEU A 539 -5.24 54.85 -9.05
CA LEU A 539 -4.11 53.91 -9.00
C LEU A 539 -4.12 52.90 -10.16
N GLY A 540 -5.30 52.50 -10.67
CA GLY A 540 -5.48 51.52 -11.76
C GLY A 540 -4.93 50.12 -11.44
N PHE A 541 -5.75 49.08 -11.58
CA PHE A 541 -5.34 47.70 -11.30
C PHE A 541 -5.67 46.78 -12.46
N ASP A 542 -4.74 45.89 -12.79
CA ASP A 542 -4.85 44.96 -13.92
C ASP A 542 -5.40 43.60 -13.47
N ILE A 543 -5.24 43.22 -12.20
CA ILE A 543 -5.78 41.98 -11.64
C ILE A 543 -5.92 42.07 -10.11
N VAL A 544 -6.94 41.40 -9.56
CA VAL A 544 -7.22 41.36 -8.12
C VAL A 544 -7.22 39.92 -7.60
N PHE A 545 -6.49 39.67 -6.51
CA PHE A 545 -6.57 38.43 -5.74
C PHE A 545 -7.21 38.74 -4.38
N CYS A 546 -8.36 38.11 -4.09
CA CYS A 546 -9.19 38.50 -2.96
C CYS A 546 -9.60 37.30 -2.09
N ASP A 547 -9.34 37.37 -0.79
CA ASP A 547 -9.91 36.41 0.16
C ASP A 547 -11.43 36.54 0.24
N ILE A 548 -12.14 35.43 0.38
CA ILE A 548 -13.59 35.40 0.53
C ILE A 548 -13.98 35.87 1.93
N GLU A 549 -13.32 35.35 2.96
CA GLU A 549 -13.73 35.56 4.36
C GLU A 549 -12.92 36.69 4.97
N MET A 550 -13.48 37.91 5.00
CA MET A 550 -12.82 39.10 5.53
C MET A 550 -13.80 39.96 6.35
N PRO A 551 -13.33 40.72 7.35
CA PRO A 551 -14.17 41.61 8.15
C PRO A 551 -14.61 42.86 7.35
N ARG A 552 -15.68 43.52 7.83
CA ARG A 552 -16.32 44.73 7.25
C ARG A 552 -16.98 44.53 5.88
N MET A 553 -16.22 44.04 4.90
CA MET A 553 -16.70 43.68 3.57
C MET A 553 -16.01 42.39 3.13
N ASP A 554 -16.81 41.35 2.93
CA ASP A 554 -16.34 40.06 2.44
C ASP A 554 -16.02 40.11 0.92
N GLY A 555 -15.22 39.16 0.46
CA GLY A 555 -14.74 39.15 -0.93
C GLY A 555 -15.85 38.93 -1.96
N LEU A 556 -16.92 38.22 -1.61
CA LEU A 556 -18.07 38.01 -2.52
C LEU A 556 -18.92 39.27 -2.67
N LYS A 557 -18.97 40.12 -1.65
CA LYS A 557 -19.63 41.42 -1.68
C LYS A 557 -18.80 42.44 -2.46
N LEU A 558 -17.48 42.46 -2.25
CA LEU A 558 -16.56 43.25 -3.06
C LEU A 558 -16.68 42.89 -4.55
N LEU A 559 -16.65 41.60 -4.88
CA LEU A 559 -16.80 41.12 -6.26
C LEU A 559 -18.11 41.60 -6.91
N SER A 560 -19.23 41.52 -6.20
CA SER A 560 -20.51 42.03 -6.71
C SER A 560 -20.47 43.52 -6.99
N GLN A 561 -19.87 44.32 -6.09
CA GLN A 561 -19.75 45.76 -6.31
C GLN A 561 -18.84 46.11 -7.48
N LEU A 562 -17.77 45.34 -7.71
CA LEU A 562 -16.88 45.55 -8.86
C LEU A 562 -17.57 45.25 -10.18
N GLN A 563 -18.46 44.25 -10.22
CA GLN A 563 -19.22 43.92 -11.43
C GLN A 563 -20.33 44.93 -11.75
N GLU A 564 -20.81 45.69 -10.75
CA GLU A 564 -21.81 46.76 -10.95
C GLU A 564 -21.20 48.06 -11.50
N ASP A 565 -19.87 48.22 -11.44
CA ASP A 565 -19.16 49.40 -11.91
C ASP A 565 -18.68 49.25 -13.36
N GLU A 566 -19.01 50.21 -14.23
CA GLU A 566 -18.68 50.16 -15.67
C GLU A 566 -17.18 50.14 -15.95
N LYS A 567 -16.35 50.70 -15.07
CA LYS A 567 -14.89 50.75 -15.25
C LYS A 567 -14.21 49.55 -14.60
N LEU A 568 -14.65 49.15 -13.41
CA LEU A 568 -13.99 48.10 -12.63
C LEU A 568 -14.45 46.68 -12.99
N SER A 569 -15.60 46.52 -13.65
CA SER A 569 -16.12 45.21 -14.10
C SER A 569 -15.18 44.46 -15.03
N GLN A 570 -14.29 45.17 -15.75
CA GLN A 570 -13.31 44.59 -16.66
C GLN A 570 -12.10 43.97 -15.96
N VAL A 571 -11.84 44.36 -14.69
CA VAL A 571 -10.67 43.89 -13.96
C VAL A 571 -10.86 42.42 -13.57
N PRO A 572 -9.96 41.51 -13.99
CA PRO A 572 -10.04 40.10 -13.62
C PRO A 572 -9.88 39.91 -12.10
N VAL A 573 -10.83 39.21 -11.47
CA VAL A 573 -10.80 38.90 -10.03
C VAL A 573 -10.64 37.40 -9.81
N ALA A 574 -9.65 37.01 -9.00
CA ALA A 574 -9.43 35.66 -8.51
C ALA A 574 -9.79 35.58 -7.02
N MET A 575 -10.67 34.65 -6.66
CA MET A 575 -11.03 34.41 -5.26
C MET A 575 -10.05 33.42 -4.63
N ILE A 576 -9.58 33.73 -3.42
CA ILE A 576 -8.76 32.85 -2.59
C ILE A 576 -9.60 32.48 -1.36
N THR A 577 -9.56 31.23 -0.89
CA THR A 577 -10.36 30.80 0.28
C THR A 577 -9.61 29.84 1.19
N SER A 578 -9.96 29.82 2.48
CA SER A 578 -9.51 28.78 3.42
C SER A 578 -10.39 27.51 3.33
N ARG A 579 -10.01 26.39 3.97
CA ARG A 579 -10.60 25.04 3.77
C ARG A 579 -12.14 25.01 3.77
N GLY A 580 -12.75 24.64 2.63
CA GLY A 580 -14.21 24.47 2.47
C GLY A 580 -14.69 24.40 1.01
N ALA A 581 -13.87 23.82 0.12
CA ALA A 581 -13.72 24.14 -1.30
C ALA A 581 -14.97 24.21 -2.21
N LYS A 582 -16.12 23.62 -1.84
CA LYS A 582 -17.30 23.58 -2.74
C LYS A 582 -18.40 24.60 -2.43
N LYS A 583 -18.45 25.18 -1.22
CA LYS A 583 -19.63 25.98 -0.79
C LYS A 583 -19.72 27.35 -1.48
N HIS A 584 -18.58 27.94 -1.82
CA HIS A 584 -18.50 29.30 -2.35
C HIS A 584 -18.00 29.36 -3.81
N GLN A 585 -17.54 28.25 -4.38
CA GLN A 585 -17.02 28.18 -5.74
C GLN A 585 -18.08 28.56 -6.79
N GLN A 586 -19.27 27.96 -6.73
CA GLN A 586 -20.36 28.29 -7.64
C GLN A 586 -20.80 29.75 -7.47
N LYS A 587 -20.95 30.22 -6.22
CA LYS A 587 -21.32 31.62 -5.92
C LYS A 587 -20.29 32.63 -6.43
N ALA A 588 -19.00 32.28 -6.42
CA ALA A 588 -17.95 33.12 -6.97
C ALA A 588 -18.01 33.14 -8.51
N ALA A 589 -18.25 31.98 -9.14
CA ALA A 589 -18.43 31.87 -10.59
C ALA A 589 -19.64 32.67 -11.09
N ASP A 590 -20.80 32.52 -10.44
CA ASP A 590 -22.04 33.23 -10.77
C ASP A 590 -21.89 34.76 -10.63
N LYS A 591 -21.00 35.20 -9.74
CA LYS A 591 -20.67 36.62 -9.51
C LYS A 591 -19.52 37.13 -10.40
N GLY A 592 -19.05 36.36 -11.37
CA GLY A 592 -18.05 36.80 -12.36
C GLY A 592 -16.59 36.64 -11.94
N ALA A 593 -16.27 35.85 -10.91
CA ALA A 593 -14.88 35.53 -10.61
C ALA A 593 -14.24 34.73 -11.76
N LYS A 594 -13.05 35.14 -12.20
CA LYS A 594 -12.31 34.47 -13.27
C LYS A 594 -11.40 33.35 -12.77
N GLY A 595 -11.11 33.29 -11.47
CA GLY A 595 -10.30 32.23 -10.85
C GLY A 595 -10.77 31.92 -9.42
N TYR A 596 -10.49 30.70 -8.96
CA TYR A 596 -10.81 30.25 -7.59
C TYR A 596 -9.69 29.36 -7.06
N PHE A 597 -9.08 29.75 -5.95
CA PHE A 597 -7.92 29.09 -5.36
C PHE A 597 -8.16 28.77 -3.89
N VAL A 598 -7.71 27.59 -3.45
CA VAL A 598 -7.86 27.13 -2.07
C VAL A 598 -6.51 27.20 -1.37
N LYS A 599 -6.45 27.81 -0.18
CA LYS A 599 -5.26 27.86 0.68
C LYS A 599 -4.98 26.46 1.27
N PRO A 600 -3.74 25.95 1.23
CA PRO A 600 -2.53 26.57 0.68
C PRO A 600 -2.44 26.45 -0.85
N TYR A 601 -2.11 27.55 -1.55
CA TYR A 601 -1.90 27.61 -3.00
C TYR A 601 -0.42 27.47 -3.36
N LYS A 602 -0.11 26.99 -4.58
CA LYS A 602 1.27 26.92 -5.09
C LYS A 602 1.63 28.20 -5.85
N GLU A 603 2.80 28.78 -5.58
CA GLU A 603 3.24 30.01 -6.24
C GLU A 603 3.23 29.94 -7.78
N PRO A 604 3.72 28.85 -8.43
CA PRO A 604 3.71 28.78 -9.89
C PRO A 604 2.31 28.71 -10.50
N GLU A 605 1.39 28.01 -9.84
CA GLU A 605 -0.01 27.90 -10.29
C GLU A 605 -0.72 29.26 -10.22
N LEU A 606 -0.44 30.04 -9.15
CA LEU A 606 -1.04 31.36 -8.98
C LEU A 606 -0.50 32.38 -10.00
N LEU A 607 0.80 32.28 -10.34
CA LEU A 607 1.44 33.13 -11.35
C LEU A 607 0.99 32.76 -12.78
N ASP A 608 0.92 31.47 -13.11
CA ASP A 608 0.36 30.99 -14.39
C ASP A 608 -1.10 31.45 -14.54
N ALA A 609 -1.90 31.29 -13.48
CA ALA A 609 -3.27 31.75 -13.46
C ALA A 609 -3.39 33.26 -13.68
N ALA A 610 -2.54 34.06 -13.05
CA ALA A 610 -2.51 35.51 -13.26
C ALA A 610 -2.25 35.85 -14.73
N GLU A 611 -1.25 35.22 -15.36
CA GLU A 611 -0.92 35.46 -16.77
C GLU A 611 -2.06 35.09 -17.71
N ARG A 612 -2.72 33.96 -17.45
CA ARG A 612 -3.87 33.48 -18.23
C ARG A 612 -5.08 34.39 -18.07
N MET A 613 -5.37 34.82 -16.84
CA MET A 613 -6.46 35.75 -16.54
C MET A 613 -6.24 37.14 -17.16
N LEU A 614 -5.00 37.62 -17.18
CA LEU A 614 -4.61 38.88 -17.85
C LEU A 614 -4.75 38.79 -19.38
N LYS A 615 -4.58 37.59 -19.96
CA LYS A 615 -4.88 37.29 -21.38
C LYS A 615 -6.38 37.10 -21.66
N GLY A 616 -7.24 37.28 -20.65
CA GLY A 616 -8.69 37.19 -20.77
C GLY A 616 -9.27 35.78 -20.55
N GLU A 617 -8.45 34.79 -20.17
CA GLU A 617 -8.93 33.45 -19.89
C GLU A 617 -9.75 33.39 -18.59
N VAL A 618 -10.86 32.65 -18.62
CA VAL A 618 -11.71 32.37 -17.45
C VAL A 618 -11.38 30.96 -16.95
N LEU A 619 -10.71 30.87 -15.80
CA LEU A 619 -10.25 29.62 -15.19
C LEU A 619 -11.32 28.94 -14.32
N LEU A 620 -12.37 29.69 -13.95
CA LEU A 620 -13.51 29.20 -13.19
C LEU A 620 -14.76 29.13 -14.08
N LYS A 621 -15.21 27.92 -14.41
CA LYS A 621 -16.43 27.71 -15.21
C LYS A 621 -17.65 27.61 -14.29
N ALA A 622 -18.69 28.42 -14.54
CA ALA A 622 -19.99 28.23 -13.92
C ALA A 622 -20.62 26.94 -14.47
N GLU A 623 -21.09 26.04 -13.59
CA GLU A 623 -21.91 24.91 -14.03
C GLU A 623 -23.22 25.47 -14.59
N ALA A 624 -23.56 25.11 -15.84
CA ALA A 624 -24.84 25.47 -16.43
C ALA A 624 -25.96 24.74 -15.67
N ILE A 625 -26.93 25.50 -15.15
CA ILE A 625 -28.13 24.98 -14.46
C ILE A 625 -29.00 24.18 -15.43
#